data_AF-A0A2N2EE02-F1
#
_entry.id   AF-A0A2N2EE02-F1
#
_cell.length_a   1.000
_cell.length_b   1.000
_cell.length_c   1.000
_cell.angle_alpha   90.00
_cell.angle_beta   90.00
_cell.angle_gamma   90.00
#
_symmetry.space_group_name_H-M   'P 1'
#
loop_
_entity.id
_entity.type
_entity.pdbx_description
1 polymer ?
#
loop_
_entity_poly.entity_id
_entity_poly.type
_entity_poly.pdbx_seq_one_letter_code
_entity_poly.pdbx_strand_id
1 'polypeptide(L)'
;MKKALFITTNIIAIALIIFGGIGYLSNLIQAINYDNIGHNKYYEQKPLNDQQGFAVDSSGNIYMGTMEFSGIQVYDGNGKFLYGMSFPTGWGGYFDYFIDDKELLHVLLHRSLQEYTIFNGEVVGKTDNINLEERTGIFESKKSNSISRPNGLTYIKSSRKTIDIIENSEFIKQVKLDTPIWPLSVTTFFMINAFGFLMLALLHRRLFKLKGYKKMNGK
;
A
#
# COMPACT_ATOMS: atom_id res chain seq x y z
N MET A 1 3.12 -41.40 -18.38
CA MET A 1 3.25 -40.54 -17.17
C MET A 1 4.04 -39.25 -17.41
N LYS A 2 5.27 -39.27 -17.95
CA LYS A 2 6.09 -38.05 -18.17
C LYS A 2 5.47 -36.99 -19.11
N LYS A 3 4.76 -37.41 -20.17
CA LYS A 3 4.15 -36.48 -21.15
C LYS A 3 2.94 -35.73 -20.57
N ALA A 4 2.06 -36.43 -19.85
CA ALA A 4 0.91 -35.81 -19.20
C ALA A 4 1.35 -34.80 -18.13
N LEU A 5 2.31 -35.18 -17.27
CA LEU A 5 2.88 -34.27 -16.28
C LEU A 5 3.54 -33.04 -16.93
N PHE A 6 4.29 -33.22 -18.02
CA PHE A 6 4.86 -32.10 -18.76
C PHE A 6 3.80 -31.14 -19.29
N ILE A 7 2.73 -31.65 -19.89
CA ILE A 7 1.63 -30.83 -20.43
C ILE A 7 0.92 -30.08 -19.30
N THR A 8 0.59 -30.76 -18.19
CA THR A 8 -0.11 -30.12 -17.08
C THR A 8 0.74 -29.04 -16.41
N THR A 9 2.04 -29.26 -16.20
CA THR A 9 2.92 -28.23 -15.63
C THR A 9 3.06 -27.01 -16.56
N ASN A 10 3.06 -27.20 -17.88
CA ASN A 10 3.05 -26.09 -18.84
C ASN A 10 1.76 -25.27 -18.75
N ILE A 11 0.61 -25.93 -18.69
CA ILE A 11 -0.69 -25.25 -18.57
C ILE A 11 -0.75 -24.42 -17.27
N ILE A 12 -0.31 -25.00 -16.14
CA ILE A 12 -0.25 -24.29 -14.86
C ILE A 12 0.67 -23.07 -14.96
N ALA A 13 1.86 -23.23 -15.54
CA ALA A 13 2.81 -22.13 -15.69
C ALA A 13 2.23 -20.96 -16.52
N ILE A 14 1.57 -21.29 -17.65
CA ILE A 14 0.91 -20.28 -18.50
C ILE A 14 -0.25 -19.61 -17.74
N ALA A 15 -1.05 -20.37 -17.00
CA ALA A 15 -2.14 -19.81 -16.20
C ALA A 15 -1.63 -18.83 -15.14
N LEU A 16 -0.51 -19.14 -14.46
CA LEU A 16 0.11 -18.25 -13.49
C LEU A 16 0.67 -16.98 -14.14
N ILE A 17 1.29 -17.08 -15.33
CA ILE A 17 1.76 -15.91 -16.08
C ILE A 17 0.58 -15.00 -16.43
N ILE A 18 -0.51 -15.56 -16.97
CA ILE A 18 -1.70 -14.79 -17.35
C ILE A 18 -2.35 -14.15 -16.11
N PHE A 19 -2.60 -14.94 -15.07
CA PHE A 19 -3.24 -14.46 -13.85
C PHE A 19 -2.41 -13.39 -13.13
N GLY A 20 -1.11 -13.63 -12.97
CA GLY A 20 -0.18 -12.66 -12.39
C GLY A 20 -0.05 -11.39 -13.25
N GLY A 21 0.02 -11.53 -14.57
CA GLY A 21 0.15 -10.40 -15.50
C GLY A 21 -1.10 -9.52 -15.52
N ILE A 22 -2.30 -10.13 -15.58
CA ILE A 22 -3.57 -9.41 -15.53
C ILE A 22 -3.72 -8.68 -14.19
N GLY A 23 -3.43 -9.35 -13.07
CA GLY A 23 -3.53 -8.73 -11.75
C GLY A 23 -2.53 -7.58 -11.54
N TYR A 24 -1.31 -7.72 -12.07
CA TYR A 24 -0.31 -6.66 -12.06
C TYR A 24 -0.79 -5.44 -12.87
N LEU A 25 -1.25 -5.65 -14.10
CA LEU A 25 -1.73 -4.56 -14.96
C LEU A 25 -2.99 -3.89 -14.39
N SER A 26 -3.90 -4.67 -13.81
CA SER A 26 -5.11 -4.14 -13.15
C SER A 26 -4.77 -3.22 -11.98
N ASN A 27 -3.80 -3.57 -11.13
CA ASN A 27 -3.38 -2.69 -10.05
C ASN A 27 -2.69 -1.41 -10.56
N LEU A 28 -1.89 -1.48 -11.62
CA LEU A 28 -1.33 -0.28 -12.25
C LEU A 28 -2.43 0.67 -12.76
N ILE A 29 -3.46 0.13 -13.43
CA ILE A 29 -4.60 0.92 -13.90
C ILE A 29 -5.36 1.53 -12.72
N GLN A 30 -5.52 0.81 -11.61
CA GLN A 30 -6.14 1.37 -10.40
C GLN A 30 -5.32 2.53 -9.83
N ALA A 31 -4.01 2.36 -9.63
CA ALA A 31 -3.14 3.44 -9.18
C ALA A 31 -3.24 4.67 -10.09
N ILE A 32 -3.41 4.44 -11.41
CA ILE A 32 -3.64 5.49 -12.38
C ILE A 32 -4.95 6.24 -12.14
N ASN A 33 -6.03 5.50 -11.96
CA ASN A 33 -7.34 6.11 -11.73
C ASN A 33 -7.40 6.88 -10.41
N TYR A 34 -6.75 6.39 -9.35
CA TYR A 34 -6.74 7.07 -8.05
C TYR A 34 -5.94 8.36 -8.04
N ASP A 35 -4.80 8.39 -8.73
CA ASP A 35 -4.06 9.65 -8.93
C ASP A 35 -4.93 10.71 -9.65
N ASN A 36 -5.81 10.27 -10.57
CA ASN A 36 -6.72 11.16 -11.31
C ASN A 36 -7.96 11.59 -10.52
N ILE A 37 -8.43 10.82 -9.52
CA ILE A 37 -9.53 11.23 -8.63
C ILE A 37 -9.11 12.45 -7.80
N GLY A 38 -7.81 12.58 -7.51
CA GLY A 38 -7.28 13.62 -6.64
C GLY A 38 -7.68 13.42 -5.18
N HIS A 39 -7.61 14.49 -4.37
CA HIS A 39 -7.92 14.51 -2.93
C HIS A 39 -9.39 14.33 -2.58
N ASN A 40 -10.22 13.92 -3.54
CA ASN A 40 -11.64 13.67 -3.32
C ASN A 40 -11.85 12.36 -2.55
N LYS A 41 -12.95 12.32 -1.78
CA LYS A 41 -13.38 11.11 -1.09
C LYS A 41 -13.83 10.04 -2.09
N TYR A 42 -13.49 8.79 -1.80
CA TYR A 42 -14.07 7.61 -2.40
C TYR A 42 -14.68 6.72 -1.32
N TYR A 43 -15.67 5.93 -1.71
CA TYR A 43 -16.44 5.06 -0.79
C TYR A 43 -16.31 3.58 -1.14
N GLU A 44 -15.42 3.25 -2.08
CA GLU A 44 -15.04 1.88 -2.33
C GLU A 44 -13.86 1.49 -1.44
N GLN A 45 -14.09 0.55 -0.56
CA GLN A 45 -13.05 0.04 0.33
C GLN A 45 -11.98 -0.77 -0.42
N LYS A 46 -10.71 -0.61 -0.03
CA LYS A 46 -9.57 -1.30 -0.64
C LYS A 46 -8.79 -2.16 0.37
N PRO A 47 -8.08 -3.21 -0.11
CA PRO A 47 -7.22 -4.02 0.73
C PRO A 47 -6.05 -3.19 1.27
N LEU A 48 -5.62 -3.48 2.50
CA LEU A 48 -4.46 -2.84 3.13
C LEU A 48 -3.17 -3.62 2.85
N ASN A 49 -2.82 -3.74 1.58
CA ASN A 49 -1.70 -4.55 1.11
C ASN A 49 -0.32 -3.93 1.39
N ASP A 50 -0.22 -2.60 1.24
CA ASP A 50 1.04 -1.85 1.32
C ASP A 50 0.87 -0.58 2.16
N GLN A 51 0.88 -0.76 3.48
CA GLN A 51 0.60 0.30 4.45
C GLN A 51 1.81 1.20 4.70
N GLN A 52 1.61 2.51 4.63
CA GLN A 52 2.66 3.52 4.85
C GLN A 52 2.67 4.11 6.26
N GLY A 53 1.52 4.10 6.94
CA GLY A 53 1.40 4.69 8.25
C GLY A 53 0.11 4.33 8.96
N PHE A 54 -0.07 4.91 10.13
CA PHE A 54 -1.33 4.93 10.85
C PHE A 54 -1.47 6.27 11.58
N ALA A 55 -2.68 6.81 11.64
CA ALA A 55 -3.04 7.94 12.48
C ALA A 55 -4.43 7.68 13.10
N VAL A 56 -4.75 8.35 14.20
CA VAL A 56 -6.07 8.25 14.85
C VAL A 56 -6.50 9.64 15.25
N ASP A 57 -7.72 10.08 14.99
CA ASP A 57 -8.24 11.38 15.45
C ASP A 57 -8.85 11.31 16.86
N SER A 58 -9.20 12.46 17.45
CA SER A 58 -9.81 12.54 18.77
C SER A 58 -11.19 11.88 18.87
N SER A 59 -11.86 11.66 17.73
CA SER A 59 -13.14 10.93 17.66
C SER A 59 -12.94 9.42 17.61
N GLY A 60 -11.68 8.96 17.56
CA GLY A 60 -11.32 7.55 17.46
C GLY A 60 -11.43 6.98 16.04
N ASN A 61 -11.51 7.83 15.01
CA ASN A 61 -11.40 7.35 13.63
C ASN A 61 -9.94 7.02 13.33
N ILE A 62 -9.73 5.91 12.62
CA ILE A 62 -8.43 5.32 12.32
C ILE A 62 -8.11 5.58 10.85
N TYR A 63 -6.97 6.19 10.58
CA TYR A 63 -6.49 6.58 9.26
C TYR A 63 -5.33 5.68 8.84
N MET A 64 -5.54 4.89 7.78
CA MET A 64 -4.57 3.93 7.26
C MET A 64 -4.14 4.34 5.85
N GLY A 65 -2.89 4.76 5.71
CA GLY A 65 -2.29 5.11 4.42
C GLY A 65 -1.85 3.86 3.68
N THR A 66 -2.15 3.79 2.39
CA THR A 66 -1.71 2.74 1.47
C THR A 66 -1.03 3.33 0.24
N MET A 67 0.17 2.84 -0.06
CA MET A 67 0.94 3.29 -1.24
C MET A 67 0.32 2.80 -2.54
N GLU A 68 -0.11 1.54 -2.61
CA GLU A 68 -0.71 0.93 -3.81
C GLU A 68 -1.93 1.70 -4.35
N PHE A 69 -2.67 2.37 -3.47
CA PHE A 69 -3.86 3.16 -3.83
C PHE A 69 -3.64 4.68 -3.64
N SER A 70 -2.39 5.12 -3.54
CA SER A 70 -1.98 6.53 -3.41
C SER A 70 -2.78 7.31 -2.38
N GLY A 71 -3.14 6.71 -1.23
CA GLY A 71 -4.26 7.25 -0.46
C GLY A 71 -4.36 6.80 0.98
N ILE A 72 -5.29 7.42 1.71
CA ILE A 72 -5.57 7.16 3.12
C ILE A 72 -7.02 6.68 3.25
N GLN A 73 -7.21 5.49 3.82
CA GLN A 73 -8.53 4.95 4.17
C GLN A 73 -8.86 5.26 5.63
N VAL A 74 -10.09 5.69 5.90
CA VAL A 74 -10.58 6.09 7.22
C VAL A 74 -11.62 5.09 7.71
N TYR A 75 -11.46 4.66 8.96
CA TYR A 75 -12.32 3.69 9.63
C TYR A 75 -12.84 4.30 10.93
N ASP A 76 -14.01 3.89 11.38
CA ASP A 76 -14.50 4.25 12.72
C ASP A 76 -13.76 3.48 13.83
N GLY A 77 -14.02 3.84 15.09
CA GLY A 77 -13.46 3.18 16.28
C GLY A 77 -13.93 1.73 16.50
N ASN A 78 -14.71 1.17 15.58
CA ASN A 78 -15.11 -0.24 15.53
C ASN A 78 -14.52 -0.98 14.31
N GLY A 79 -13.73 -0.29 13.48
CA GLY A 79 -13.04 -0.86 12.33
C GLY A 79 -13.86 -0.93 11.06
N LYS A 80 -15.02 -0.26 11.01
CA LYS A 80 -15.84 -0.14 9.81
C LYS A 80 -15.29 0.96 8.92
N PHE A 81 -15.13 0.68 7.63
CA PHE A 81 -14.71 1.66 6.64
C PHE A 81 -15.75 2.79 6.50
N LEU A 82 -15.26 4.03 6.49
CA LEU A 82 -16.07 5.24 6.31
C LEU A 82 -15.91 5.80 4.91
N TYR A 83 -14.66 6.11 4.54
CA TYR A 83 -14.27 6.65 3.23
C TYR A 83 -12.76 6.52 3.06
N GLY A 84 -12.27 6.75 1.85
CA GLY A 84 -10.84 6.97 1.62
C GLY A 84 -10.61 8.24 0.81
N MET A 85 -9.37 8.69 0.77
CA MET A 85 -8.90 9.84 0.00
C MET A 85 -7.68 9.42 -0.80
N SER A 86 -7.56 9.85 -2.04
CA SER A 86 -6.38 9.63 -2.88
C SER A 86 -5.58 10.90 -3.05
N PHE A 87 -4.31 10.79 -3.42
CA PHE A 87 -3.43 11.92 -3.64
C PHE A 87 -2.62 11.67 -4.92
N PRO A 88 -2.28 12.72 -5.68
CA PRO A 88 -1.47 12.60 -6.89
C PRO A 88 0.00 12.33 -6.54
N THR A 89 0.29 11.12 -6.07
CA THR A 89 1.64 10.70 -5.63
C THR A 89 2.52 10.27 -6.80
N GLY A 90 1.93 10.07 -7.99
CA GLY A 90 2.60 9.60 -9.19
C GLY A 90 2.63 8.07 -9.27
N TRP A 91 1.44 7.47 -9.31
CA TRP A 91 1.18 6.05 -9.51
C TRP A 91 1.62 5.18 -8.31
N GLY A 92 1.15 5.54 -7.11
CA GLY A 92 1.52 4.87 -5.87
C GLY A 92 2.89 5.31 -5.36
N GLY A 93 3.14 6.61 -5.38
CA GLY A 93 4.34 7.20 -4.82
C GLY A 93 4.32 7.28 -3.30
N TYR A 94 5.49 7.47 -2.71
CA TYR A 94 5.66 7.63 -1.27
C TYR A 94 5.04 8.95 -0.77
N PHE A 95 4.36 8.87 0.37
CA PHE A 95 3.79 10.00 1.08
C PHE A 95 3.82 9.73 2.59
N ASP A 96 3.93 10.79 3.38
CA ASP A 96 3.78 10.71 4.84
C ASP A 96 2.57 11.51 5.28
N TYR A 97 2.03 11.14 6.45
CA TYR A 97 0.90 11.85 7.03
C TYR A 97 0.88 11.76 8.55
N PHE A 98 0.31 12.76 9.20
CA PHE A 98 -0.01 12.73 10.63
C PHE A 98 -1.21 13.63 10.93
N ILE A 99 -1.82 13.44 12.09
CA ILE A 99 -2.89 14.32 12.58
C ILE A 99 -2.30 15.16 13.72
N ASP A 100 -2.38 16.48 13.60
CA ASP A 100 -1.86 17.41 14.59
C ASP A 100 -2.78 17.55 15.82
N ASP A 101 -2.38 18.39 16.78
CA ASP A 101 -3.14 18.63 18.02
C ASP A 101 -4.41 19.47 17.77
N LYS A 102 -4.60 20.00 16.56
CA LYS A 102 -5.80 20.73 16.13
C LYS A 102 -6.74 19.86 15.31
N GLU A 103 -6.49 18.54 15.27
CA GLU A 103 -7.24 17.55 14.50
C GLU A 103 -7.19 17.79 12.97
N LEU A 104 -6.13 18.44 12.49
CA LEU A 104 -5.84 18.58 11.07
C LEU A 104 -4.95 17.42 10.61
N LEU A 105 -5.39 16.75 9.55
CA LEU A 105 -4.60 15.75 8.85
C LEU A 105 -3.66 16.46 7.87
N HIS A 106 -2.36 16.32 8.10
CA HIS A 106 -1.30 16.77 7.20
C HIS A 106 -0.86 15.60 6.33
N VAL A 107 -0.78 15.81 5.01
CA VAL A 107 -0.32 14.80 4.05
C VAL A 107 0.76 15.39 3.16
N LEU A 108 1.98 14.89 3.29
CA LEU A 108 3.16 15.32 2.53
C LEU A 108 3.41 14.37 1.35
N LEU A 109 3.37 14.92 0.14
CA LEU A 109 3.70 14.23 -1.10
C LEU A 109 5.15 14.52 -1.46
N HIS A 110 5.99 13.48 -1.39
CA HIS A 110 7.44 13.62 -1.58
C HIS A 110 7.82 13.95 -3.02
N ARG A 111 7.09 13.41 -4.00
CA ARG A 111 7.42 13.61 -5.42
C ARG A 111 7.04 15.02 -5.91
N SER A 112 5.87 15.52 -5.52
CA SER A 112 5.37 16.82 -5.98
C SER A 112 5.76 17.99 -5.06
N LEU A 113 6.40 17.70 -3.91
CA LEU A 113 6.77 18.69 -2.90
C LEU A 113 5.57 19.51 -2.41
N GLN A 114 4.47 18.80 -2.18
CA GLN A 114 3.18 19.37 -1.79
C GLN A 114 2.74 18.84 -0.44
N GLU A 115 2.08 19.68 0.34
CA GLU A 115 1.43 19.28 1.57
C GLU A 115 -0.03 19.72 1.53
N TYR A 116 -0.91 18.78 1.83
CA TYR A 116 -2.32 19.03 1.99
C TYR A 116 -2.65 19.05 3.48
N THR A 117 -3.48 20.01 3.87
CA THR A 117 -4.10 20.07 5.20
C THR A 117 -5.58 19.76 5.03
N ILE A 118 -6.05 18.78 5.79
CA ILE A 118 -7.39 18.21 5.65
C ILE A 118 -8.09 18.25 7.00
N PHE A 119 -9.36 18.62 6.98
CA PHE A 119 -10.24 18.57 8.15
C PHE A 119 -11.53 17.84 7.79
N ASN A 120 -11.89 16.79 8.54
CA ASN A 120 -13.07 15.96 8.28
C ASN A 120 -13.15 15.43 6.82
N GLY A 121 -11.99 15.14 6.25
CA GLY A 121 -11.83 14.64 4.89
C GLY A 121 -12.06 15.68 3.79
N GLU A 122 -12.12 16.98 4.12
CA GLU A 122 -12.12 18.08 3.15
C GLU A 122 -10.76 18.78 3.18
N VAL A 123 -10.22 19.12 2.01
CA VAL A 123 -8.98 19.91 1.93
C VAL A 123 -9.28 21.34 2.35
N VAL A 124 -8.59 21.79 3.41
CA VAL A 124 -8.70 23.15 3.95
C VAL A 124 -7.45 23.99 3.68
N GLY A 125 -6.35 23.36 3.26
CA GLY A 125 -5.11 24.03 2.94
C GLY A 125 -4.23 23.22 2.00
N LYS A 126 -3.40 23.93 1.23
CA LYS A 126 -2.38 23.35 0.37
C LYS A 126 -1.14 24.23 0.38
N THR A 127 0.03 23.63 0.55
CA THR A 127 1.33 24.28 0.43
C THR A 127 2.11 23.63 -0.71
N ASP A 128 2.68 24.45 -1.58
CA ASP A 128 3.52 24.04 -2.72
C ASP A 128 4.99 24.40 -2.46
N ASN A 129 5.92 23.77 -3.18
CA ASN A 129 7.37 24.03 -3.13
C ASN A 129 7.99 23.85 -1.74
N ILE A 130 7.64 22.75 -1.09
CA ILE A 130 8.09 22.45 0.26
C ILE A 130 9.58 22.11 0.30
N ASN A 131 10.27 22.64 1.31
CA ASN A 131 11.58 22.14 1.71
C ASN A 131 11.43 20.75 2.35
N LEU A 132 11.72 19.70 1.56
CA LEU A 132 11.50 18.32 1.95
C LEU A 132 12.36 17.90 3.15
N GLU A 133 13.61 18.36 3.24
CA GLU A 133 14.53 17.95 4.31
C GLU A 133 14.01 18.36 5.70
N GLU A 134 13.55 19.60 5.83
CA GLU A 134 12.97 20.11 7.07
C GLU A 134 11.63 19.45 7.38
N ARG A 135 10.73 19.34 6.38
CA ARG A 135 9.39 18.79 6.62
C ARG A 135 9.43 17.31 6.92
N THR A 136 10.21 16.51 6.21
CA THR A 136 10.30 15.06 6.46
C THR A 136 10.73 14.78 7.91
N GLY A 137 11.64 15.57 8.49
CA GLY A 137 12.01 15.42 9.90
C GLY A 137 10.82 15.53 10.87
N ILE A 138 9.85 16.40 10.58
CA ILE A 138 8.63 16.54 11.37
C ILE A 138 7.73 15.31 11.21
N PHE A 139 7.50 14.84 9.98
CA PHE A 139 6.66 13.66 9.74
C PHE A 139 7.26 12.40 10.36
N GLU A 140 8.57 12.17 10.19
CA GLU A 140 9.28 11.04 10.80
C GLU A 140 9.20 11.08 12.32
N SER A 141 9.30 12.26 12.94
CA SER A 141 9.15 12.40 14.40
C SER A 141 7.75 12.04 14.92
N LYS A 142 6.73 12.12 14.06
CA LYS A 142 5.32 11.81 14.38
C LYS A 142 4.93 10.39 13.99
N LYS A 143 5.74 9.72 13.16
CA LYS A 143 5.52 8.35 12.73
C LYS A 143 5.74 7.41 13.91
N SER A 144 4.71 6.67 14.26
CA SER A 144 4.74 5.73 15.38
C SER A 144 3.86 4.53 15.03
N ASN A 145 3.96 3.45 15.81
CA ASN A 145 2.96 2.38 15.85
C ASN A 145 2.04 2.51 17.09
N SER A 146 2.24 3.54 17.91
CA SER A 146 1.46 3.88 19.11
C SER A 146 1.11 5.37 19.10
N ILE A 147 -0.19 5.69 19.22
CA ILE A 147 -0.70 7.07 19.22
C ILE A 147 -1.53 7.27 20.48
N SER A 148 -1.06 8.16 21.35
CA SER A 148 -1.81 8.60 22.53
C SER A 148 -2.59 9.86 22.22
N ARG A 149 -3.85 9.91 22.66
CA ARG A 149 -4.72 11.08 22.51
C ARG A 149 -5.01 11.72 23.88
N PRO A 150 -5.37 13.02 23.92
CA PRO A 150 -5.62 13.74 25.17
C PRO A 150 -6.74 13.16 26.04
N ASN A 151 -7.62 12.35 25.45
CA ASN A 151 -8.67 11.61 26.18
C ASN A 151 -8.14 10.44 27.03
N GLY A 152 -6.83 10.20 27.04
CA GLY A 152 -6.20 9.11 27.80
C GLY A 152 -6.09 7.79 27.04
N LEU A 153 -6.68 7.70 25.85
CA LEU A 153 -6.62 6.51 25.01
C LEU A 153 -5.31 6.47 24.22
N THR A 154 -4.70 5.29 24.19
CA THR A 154 -3.55 4.96 23.36
C THR A 154 -3.93 3.86 22.37
N TYR A 155 -3.69 4.12 21.09
CA TYR A 155 -3.99 3.23 19.98
C TYR A 155 -2.68 2.62 19.50
N ILE A 156 -2.55 1.30 19.61
CA ILE A 156 -1.37 0.56 19.18
C ILE A 156 -1.73 -0.30 17.97
N LYS A 157 -1.03 -0.10 16.86
CA LYS A 157 -1.16 -0.96 15.69
C LYS A 157 -0.48 -2.31 15.95
N SER A 158 -1.26 -3.27 16.43
CA SER A 158 -0.78 -4.61 16.82
C SER A 158 -0.55 -5.55 15.64
N SER A 159 -1.23 -5.33 14.51
CA SER A 159 -0.97 -6.03 13.25
C SER A 159 -1.32 -5.18 12.03
N ARG A 160 -1.24 -5.77 10.83
CA ARG A 160 -1.71 -5.11 9.60
C ARG A 160 -3.19 -4.71 9.66
N LYS A 161 -4.04 -5.40 10.41
CA LYS A 161 -5.50 -5.16 10.41
C LYS A 161 -6.09 -5.02 11.81
N THR A 162 -5.26 -4.91 12.85
CA THR A 162 -5.73 -4.81 14.23
C THR A 162 -5.08 -3.64 14.95
N ILE A 163 -5.90 -2.92 15.70
CA ILE A 163 -5.52 -1.81 16.56
C ILE A 163 -5.96 -2.16 17.98
N ASP A 164 -5.01 -2.21 18.91
CA ASP A 164 -5.29 -2.39 20.33
C ASP A 164 -5.50 -1.00 20.96
N ILE A 165 -6.54 -0.87 21.77
CA ILE A 165 -6.87 0.36 22.48
C ILE A 165 -6.58 0.13 23.96
N ILE A 166 -5.75 1.00 24.51
CA ILE A 166 -5.30 0.98 25.89
C ILE A 166 -5.71 2.29 26.56
N GLU A 167 -6.17 2.22 27.80
CA GLU A 167 -6.45 3.39 28.64
C GLU A 167 -5.73 3.19 29.97
N ASN A 168 -4.95 4.17 30.43
CA ASN A 168 -4.22 4.09 31.70
C ASN A 168 -3.35 2.83 31.89
N SER A 169 -2.74 2.34 30.81
CA SER A 169 -1.95 1.09 30.75
C SER A 169 -2.75 -0.21 30.84
N GLU A 170 -4.09 -0.14 30.80
CA GLU A 170 -4.97 -1.31 30.74
C GLU A 170 -5.51 -1.51 29.33
N PHE A 171 -5.49 -2.76 28.86
CA PHE A 171 -6.08 -3.11 27.59
C PHE A 171 -7.61 -3.01 27.67
N ILE A 172 -8.20 -2.23 26.77
CA ILE A 172 -9.65 -2.02 26.70
C ILE A 172 -10.28 -2.94 25.66
N LYS A 173 -9.83 -2.83 24.41
CA LYS A 173 -10.35 -3.64 23.30
C LYS A 173 -9.39 -3.72 22.13
N GLN A 174 -9.60 -4.70 21.27
CA GLN A 174 -8.96 -4.78 19.96
C GLN A 174 -9.99 -4.46 18.88
N VAL A 175 -9.63 -3.55 17.99
CA VAL A 175 -10.41 -3.17 16.81
C VAL A 175 -9.81 -3.86 15.60
N LYS A 176 -10.62 -4.67 14.91
CA LYS A 176 -10.23 -5.29 13.64
C LYS A 176 -10.77 -4.46 12.49
N LEU A 177 -9.90 -3.98 11.62
CA LEU A 177 -10.27 -3.26 10.41
C LEU A 177 -10.88 -4.26 9.43
N ASP A 178 -12.19 -4.18 9.22
CA ASP A 178 -12.86 -4.91 8.15
C ASP A 178 -12.22 -4.45 6.86
N THR A 179 -11.58 -5.34 6.09
CA THR A 179 -10.86 -4.98 4.85
C THR A 179 -10.79 -6.20 3.94
N PRO A 180 -11.05 -6.04 2.63
CA PRO A 180 -10.97 -7.14 1.70
C PRO A 180 -9.53 -7.65 1.57
N ILE A 181 -9.41 -8.87 1.03
CA ILE A 181 -8.11 -9.46 0.65
C ILE A 181 -7.83 -9.21 -0.84
N TRP A 182 -8.89 -8.97 -1.63
CA TRP A 182 -8.81 -8.78 -3.06
C TRP A 182 -8.92 -7.28 -3.44
N PRO A 183 -8.20 -6.80 -4.46
CA PRO A 183 -7.15 -7.51 -5.20
C PRO A 183 -5.91 -7.79 -4.33
N LEU A 184 -5.15 -8.83 -4.68
CA LEU A 184 -3.83 -9.05 -4.09
C LEU A 184 -2.89 -7.91 -4.48
N SER A 185 -1.81 -7.74 -3.73
CA SER A 185 -0.86 -6.66 -3.99
C SER A 185 -0.16 -6.80 -5.35
N VAL A 186 0.28 -5.68 -5.93
CA VAL A 186 1.16 -5.62 -7.11
C VAL A 186 2.32 -6.60 -6.98
N THR A 187 2.99 -6.60 -5.81
CA THR A 187 4.11 -7.51 -5.52
C THR A 187 3.68 -8.97 -5.55
N THR A 188 2.51 -9.30 -5.01
CA THR A 188 1.99 -10.67 -5.03
C THR A 188 1.71 -11.14 -6.45
N PHE A 189 1.06 -10.31 -7.27
CA PHE A 189 0.81 -10.63 -8.67
C PHE A 189 2.09 -10.72 -9.50
N PHE A 190 3.06 -9.85 -9.24
CA PHE A 190 4.40 -9.93 -9.84
C PHE A 190 5.08 -11.27 -9.51
N MET A 191 5.04 -11.69 -8.23
CA MET A 191 5.65 -12.97 -7.81
C MET A 191 4.95 -14.17 -8.45
N ILE A 192 3.62 -14.16 -8.57
CA ILE A 192 2.86 -15.19 -9.29
C ILE A 192 3.30 -15.27 -10.75
N ASN A 193 3.41 -14.12 -11.42
CA ASN A 193 3.83 -14.04 -12.81
C ASN A 193 5.28 -14.56 -13.00
N ALA A 194 6.20 -14.09 -12.16
CA ALA A 194 7.61 -14.50 -12.16
C ALA A 194 7.77 -16.01 -11.92
N PHE A 195 6.99 -16.58 -11.01
CA PHE A 195 7.00 -18.02 -10.75
C PHE A 195 6.52 -18.83 -11.97
N GLY A 196 5.48 -18.35 -12.67
CA GLY A 196 5.05 -18.96 -13.94
C GLY A 196 6.15 -18.94 -15.01
N PHE A 197 6.88 -17.83 -15.15
CA PHE A 197 8.04 -17.76 -16.05
C PHE A 197 9.18 -18.69 -15.64
N LEU A 198 9.48 -18.77 -14.34
CA LEU A 198 10.50 -19.68 -13.81
C LEU A 198 10.15 -21.14 -14.11
N MET A 199 8.88 -21.53 -13.93
CA MET A 199 8.41 -22.87 -14.29
C MET A 199 8.64 -23.18 -15.77
N LEU A 200 8.29 -22.26 -16.68
CA LEU A 200 8.54 -22.44 -18.12
C LEU A 200 10.04 -22.53 -18.43
N ALA A 201 10.86 -21.67 -17.83
CA ALA A 201 12.31 -21.68 -18.03
C ALA A 201 12.94 -23.02 -17.61
N LEU A 202 12.49 -23.60 -16.49
CA LEU A 202 12.97 -24.89 -16.01
C LEU A 202 12.50 -26.06 -16.89
N LEU A 203 11.22 -26.05 -17.30
CA LEU A 203 10.65 -27.06 -18.19
C LEU A 203 11.32 -27.06 -19.57
N HIS A 204 11.62 -25.87 -20.09
CA HIS A 204 12.18 -25.66 -21.41
C HIS A 204 13.65 -25.24 -21.38
N ARG A 205 14.39 -25.62 -20.33
CA ARG A 205 15.82 -25.25 -20.13
C ARG A 205 16.75 -25.49 -21.32
N ARG A 206 16.37 -26.39 -22.24
CA ARG A 206 17.12 -26.65 -23.48
C ARG A 206 17.08 -25.47 -24.45
N LEU A 207 16.00 -24.69 -24.46
CA LEU A 207 15.85 -23.48 -25.27
C LEU A 207 16.76 -22.35 -24.76
N PHE A 208 17.07 -22.33 -23.46
CA PHE A 208 17.85 -21.28 -22.80
C PHE A 208 19.34 -21.59 -22.67
N LYS A 209 19.84 -22.66 -23.32
CA LYS A 209 21.28 -22.91 -23.39
C LYS A 209 21.93 -21.85 -24.28
N LEU A 210 22.58 -20.87 -23.67
CA LEU A 210 23.49 -19.96 -24.35
C LEU A 210 24.58 -20.81 -25.05
N LYS A 211 24.66 -20.75 -26.38
CA LYS A 211 25.80 -21.33 -27.11
C LYS A 211 27.06 -20.62 -26.60
N GLY A 212 27.94 -21.36 -25.93
CA GLY A 212 29.17 -20.82 -25.36
C GLY A 212 29.99 -20.06 -26.41
N TYR A 213 30.45 -18.87 -26.01
CA TYR A 213 31.41 -18.07 -26.77
C TYR A 213 32.64 -18.95 -27.06
N LYS A 214 32.83 -19.34 -28.33
CA LYS A 214 34.07 -20.00 -28.75
C LYS A 214 35.19 -18.99 -28.56
N LYS A 215 36.08 -19.24 -27.61
CA LYS A 215 37.36 -18.54 -27.48
C LYS A 215 38.06 -18.60 -28.85
N MET A 216 38.18 -17.47 -29.52
CA MET A 216 39.06 -17.35 -30.69
C MET A 216 40.48 -17.53 -30.16
N ASN A 217 41.01 -18.75 -30.25
CA ASN A 217 42.45 -18.97 -30.12
C ASN A 217 43.09 -18.39 -31.38
N GLY A 218 43.70 -17.21 -31.24
CA GLY A 218 44.57 -16.65 -32.27
C GLY A 218 45.73 -17.61 -32.55
N LYS A 219 45.94 -17.89 -33.83
CA LYS A 219 47.23 -18.30 -34.39
C LYS A 219 47.70 -17.17 -35.28
#